data_AF-A0A2R6GXS7-F1
#
_entry.id   AF-A0A2R6GXS7-F1
#
_cell.length_a   1.000
_cell.length_b   1.000
_cell.length_c   1.000
_cell.angle_alpha   90.00
_cell.angle_beta   90.00
_cell.angle_gamma   90.00
#
_symmetry.space_group_name_H-M   'P 1'
#
loop_
_entity.id
_entity.type
_entity.pdbx_description
1 polymer ?
#
loop_
_entity_poly.entity_id
_entity_poly.type
_entity_poly.pdbx_seq_one_letter_code
_entity_poly.pdbx_strand_id
1 'polypeptide(L)' 'MGDPPSPDPDVRRALELADGYLDEAEDLLWTAATESSVDDVSVPIEELTQDVWDLQARLETLREEFDE' A
#
# COMPACT_ATOMS: atom_id res chain seq x y z
N MET A 1 -15.22 14.77 -29.14
CA MET A 1 -14.87 14.13 -27.85
C MET A 1 -13.89 13.04 -28.22
N GLY A 2 -12.59 13.27 -28.03
CA GLY A 2 -11.58 12.22 -28.22
C GLY A 2 -11.49 11.45 -26.91
N ASP A 3 -11.36 10.13 -26.99
CA ASP A 3 -11.13 9.28 -25.82
C ASP A 3 -9.93 9.81 -25.02
N PRO A 4 -10.00 9.79 -23.67
CA PRO A 4 -8.85 10.12 -22.84
C PRO A 4 -7.70 9.16 -23.19
N PRO A 5 -6.45 9.65 -23.19
CA PRO A 5 -5.30 8.78 -23.40
C PRO A 5 -5.28 7.74 -22.29
N SER A 6 -5.27 6.46 -22.66
CA SER A 6 -5.07 5.37 -21.71
C SER A 6 -3.78 5.62 -20.91
N PRO A 7 -3.74 5.24 -19.63
CA PRO A 7 -2.57 5.45 -18.79
C PRO A 7 -1.34 4.85 -19.43
N ASP A 8 -0.23 5.55 -19.29
CA ASP A 8 1.07 5.04 -19.68
C ASP A 8 1.32 3.69 -18.97
N PRO A 9 1.67 2.61 -19.68
CA PRO A 9 2.01 1.33 -19.06
C PRO A 9 3.08 1.44 -17.97
N ASP A 10 3.93 2.47 -18.02
CA ASP A 10 4.92 2.74 -16.98
C ASP A 10 4.27 3.18 -15.64
N VAL A 11 3.13 3.87 -15.69
CA VAL A 11 2.38 4.30 -14.49
C VAL A 11 1.71 3.10 -13.83
N ARG A 12 1.05 2.23 -14.60
CA ARG A 12 0.44 1.00 -14.06
C ARG A 12 1.47 0.13 -13.36
N ARG A 13 2.61 -0.08 -14.01
CA ARG A 13 3.73 -0.84 -13.43
C ARG A 13 4.26 -0.20 -12.15
N ALA A 14 4.33 1.13 -12.09
CA ALA A 14 4.77 1.83 -10.88
C ALA A 14 3.79 1.65 -9.71
N LEU A 15 2.48 1.65 -9.99
CA LEU A 15 1.45 1.41 -8.98
C LEU A 15 1.48 -0.04 -8.47
N GLU A 16 1.64 -1.02 -9.37
CA GLU A 16 1.83 -2.44 -8.99
C GLU A 16 3.08 -2.64 -8.13
N LEU A 17 4.19 -1.96 -8.44
CA LEU A 17 5.40 -2.00 -7.63
C LEU A 17 5.18 -1.36 -6.25
N ALA A 18 4.47 -0.24 -6.18
CA ALA A 18 4.17 0.43 -4.92
C ALA A 18 3.31 -0.46 -4.01
N ASP A 19 2.28 -1.10 -4.57
CA ASP A 19 1.42 -2.06 -3.87
C ASP A 19 2.24 -3.23 -3.31
N GLY A 20 3.11 -3.84 -4.12
CA GLY A 20 3.98 -4.92 -3.67
C GLY A 20 4.96 -4.53 -2.55
N TYR A 21 5.42 -3.27 -2.49
CA TYR A 21 6.23 -2.80 -1.37
C TYR A 21 5.41 -2.55 -0.09
N LEU A 22 4.13 -2.21 -0.22
CA LEU A 22 3.23 -2.07 0.93
C LEU A 22 2.89 -3.44 1.51
N ASP A 23 2.69 -4.46 0.68
CA ASP A 23 2.53 -5.84 1.13
C ASP A 23 3.76 -6.32 1.92
N GLU A 24 4.97 -6.05 1.41
CA GLU A 24 6.21 -6.39 2.13
C GLU A 24 6.32 -5.62 3.47
N ALA A 25 5.88 -4.37 3.51
CA ALA A 25 5.85 -3.58 4.75
C ALA A 25 4.86 -4.16 5.77
N GLU A 26 3.68 -4.58 5.34
CA GLU A 26 2.68 -5.23 6.19
C GLU A 26 3.22 -6.54 6.80
N ASP A 27 3.85 -7.39 5.99
CA ASP A 27 4.46 -8.65 6.45
C ASP A 27 5.53 -8.42 7.53
N LEU A 28 6.35 -7.38 7.34
CA LEU A 28 7.38 -6.98 8.31
C LEU A 28 6.77 -6.46 9.61
N LEU A 29 5.71 -5.66 9.54
CA LEU A 29 4.98 -5.16 10.70
C LEU A 29 4.31 -6.30 11.47
N TRP A 30 3.71 -7.25 10.75
CA TRP A 30 3.13 -8.46 11.36
C TRP A 30 4.18 -9.31 12.08
N THR A 31 5.35 -9.48 11.45
CA THR A 31 6.48 -10.18 12.07
C THR A 31 6.94 -9.44 13.34
N ALA A 32 7.10 -8.12 13.27
CA ALA A 32 7.49 -7.31 14.42
C ALA A 32 6.45 -7.39 15.56
N ALA A 33 5.15 -7.40 15.24
CA ALA A 33 4.08 -7.54 16.22
C ALA A 33 4.13 -8.91 16.92
N THR A 34 4.44 -9.96 16.16
CA THR A 34 4.45 -11.34 16.64
C THR A 34 5.70 -11.67 17.45
N GLU A 35 6.85 -11.11 17.06
CA GLU A 35 8.14 -11.35 17.73
C GLU A 35 8.41 -10.38 18.89
N SER A 36 7.72 -9.24 18.94
CA SER A 36 7.84 -8.31 20.06
C SER A 36 7.08 -8.81 21.28
N SER A 37 7.81 -9.00 22.38
CA SER A 37 7.24 -9.20 23.72
C SER A 37 7.15 -7.89 24.52
N VAL A 38 7.34 -6.74 23.87
CA VAL A 38 7.42 -5.42 24.52
C VAL A 38 6.11 -4.67 24.29
N ASP A 39 5.34 -4.44 25.36
CA ASP A 39 4.05 -3.76 25.29
C ASP A 39 4.16 -2.35 24.68
N ASP A 40 5.27 -1.64 24.90
CA ASP A 40 5.49 -0.27 24.43
C ASP A 40 5.62 -0.11 22.91
N VAL A 41 5.83 -1.19 22.14
CA VAL A 41 5.93 -1.11 20.66
C VAL A 41 4.67 -1.58 19.94
N SER A 42 3.68 -2.13 20.67
CA SER A 42 2.42 -2.59 20.09
C SER A 42 1.63 -1.45 19.44
N VAL A 43 1.52 -0.32 20.13
CA VAL A 43 0.81 0.88 19.63
C VAL A 43 1.48 1.46 18.39
N PRO A 44 2.80 1.74 18.36
CA PRO A 44 3.46 2.18 17.13
C PRO A 44 3.32 1.22 15.93
N ILE A 45 3.33 -0.10 16.18
CA ILE A 45 3.15 -1.09 15.11
C ILE A 45 1.73 -1.05 14.56
N GLU A 46 0.72 -0.92 15.43
CA GLU A 46 -0.68 -0.77 15.01
C GLU A 46 -0.89 0.51 14.19
N GLU A 47 -0.34 1.65 14.63
CA GLU A 47 -0.40 2.91 13.89
C GLU A 47 0.21 2.79 12.49
N LEU A 48 1.42 2.20 12.40
CA LEU A 48 2.08 1.99 11.11
C LEU A 48 1.32 1.00 10.20
N THR A 49 0.68 -0.02 10.78
CA THR A 49 -0.13 -0.97 10.02
C THR A 49 -1.35 -0.28 9.41
N GLN A 50 -1.99 0.61 10.18
CA GLN A 50 -3.10 1.40 9.69
C GLN A 50 -2.68 2.36 8.56
N ASP A 51 -1.52 3.01 8.68
CA ASP A 51 -0.97 3.87 7.62
C ASP A 51 -0.72 3.09 6.31
N VAL A 52 -0.23 1.84 6.40
CA VAL A 52 -0.03 0.96 5.23
C VAL A 52 -1.35 0.65 4.54
N TRP A 53 -2.38 0.26 5.29
CA TRP A 53 -3.71 -0.03 4.74
C TRP A 53 -4.36 1.20 4.09
N ASP A 54 -4.23 2.37 4.72
CA ASP A 54 -4.74 3.63 4.16
C ASP A 54 -4.04 3.97 2.83
N LEU A 55 -2.74 3.68 2.71
CA LEU A 55 -1.99 3.86 1.47
C LEU A 55 -2.38 2.85 0.38
N GLN A 56 -2.56 1.57 0.71
CA GLN A 56 -3.04 0.54 -0.22
C GLN A 56 -4.41 0.92 -0.79
N ALA A 57 -5.36 1.34 0.06
CA ALA A 57 -6.69 1.78 -0.39
C ALA A 57 -6.63 2.98 -1.34
N ARG A 58 -5.72 3.93 -1.09
CA ARG A 58 -5.51 5.09 -1.96
C ARG A 58 -4.85 4.71 -3.29
N LEU A 59 -3.94 3.75 -3.29
CA LEU A 59 -3.33 3.21 -4.52
C LEU A 59 -4.36 2.45 -5.35
N GLU A 60 -5.24 1.68 -4.73
CA GLU A 60 -6.34 0.98 -5.41
C GLU A 60 -7.27 1.98 -6.08
N THR A 61 -7.72 3.01 -5.35
CA THR A 61 -8.54 4.09 -5.92
C THR A 61 -7.84 4.75 -7.12
N LEU A 62 -6.54 5.05 -6.99
CA LEU A 62 -5.77 5.66 -8.06
C LEU A 62 -5.64 4.74 -9.28
N ARG A 63 -5.51 3.42 -9.07
CA ARG A 63 -5.47 2.42 -10.16
C ARG A 63 -6.81 2.37 -10.89
N GLU A 64 -7.92 2.39 -10.16
CA GLU A 64 -9.26 2.43 -10.74
C GLU A 64 -9.47 3.67 -11.62
N GLU A 65 -9.08 4.87 -11.14
CA GLU A 65 -9.16 6.12 -11.92
C GLU A 65 -8.34 6.09 -13.22
N PHE A 66 -7.28 5.28 -13.27
CA PHE A 66 -6.48 5.07 -14.49
C PHE A 66 -7.11 4.02 -15.42
N ASP A 67 -7.85 3.05 -14.90
CA ASP A 67 -8.46 2.00 -15.72
C ASP A 67 -9.83 2.38 -16.32
N GLU A 68 -10.44 3.48 -15.85
CA GLU A 68 -11.62 4.14 -16.43
C GLU A 68 -11.34 4.97 -17.70
#